data_AF-A0A972SJE5-F1
#
_entry.id   AF-A0A972SJE5-F1
#
_cell.length_a   1.000
_cell.length_b   1.000
_cell.length_c   1.000
_cell.angle_alpha   90.00
_cell.angle_beta   90.00
_cell.angle_gamma   90.00
#
_symmetry.space_group_name_H-M   'P 1'
#
loop_
_entity.id
_entity.type
_entity.pdbx_description
1 polymer ?
#
loop_
_entity_poly.entity_id
_entity_poly.type
_entity_poly.pdbx_seq_one_letter_code
_entity_poly.pdbx_strand_id
1 'polypeptide(L)'
;IAGRGFTLTDCIAFLQQHGLDVRTLTAAVDDLSRIQPDYAIDARGYFALFPWERQAYTERYREDWERVEAGAAQAGAAPAMADDHEYATYAIDLDGILLPDVPLARYDEDLAAALAERDALLPFEVLPGIDLQRVRTIITGRPELDRARTEAWLARHGFGHMQLVMRSPGTHDESAAGAAAHKAAAALRGGVTHFVESDPVQALLIAQQAPLLRVIWWDALTQTGMLVGARAWT
;
A
#
# COMPACT_ATOMS: atom_id res chain seq x y z
N ILE A 1 -12.11 16.95 -1.24
CA ILE A 1 -11.67 18.24 -0.67
C ILE A 1 -12.26 19.35 -1.52
N ALA A 2 -12.54 20.52 -0.95
CA ALA A 2 -12.88 21.71 -1.73
C ALA A 2 -11.68 22.10 -2.63
N GLY A 3 -11.53 21.45 -3.78
CA GLY A 3 -10.28 21.53 -4.55
C GLY A 3 -9.93 22.94 -5.03
N ARG A 4 -8.68 23.09 -5.52
CA ARG A 4 -8.14 24.34 -6.10
C ARG A 4 -8.83 24.83 -7.39
N GLY A 5 -9.61 23.96 -8.03
CA GLY A 5 -10.28 24.21 -9.31
C GLY A 5 -11.46 25.17 -9.21
N PHE A 6 -12.06 25.48 -10.36
CA PHE A 6 -13.22 26.38 -10.45
C PHE A 6 -14.57 25.65 -10.44
N THR A 7 -14.59 24.32 -10.57
CA THR A 7 -15.82 23.54 -10.70
C THR A 7 -16.84 23.84 -9.61
N LEU A 8 -16.41 23.87 -8.34
CA LEU A 8 -17.33 24.14 -7.23
C LEU A 8 -17.84 25.59 -7.25
N THR A 9 -16.96 26.58 -7.50
CA THR A 9 -17.35 27.99 -7.58
C THR A 9 -18.28 28.27 -8.75
N ASP A 10 -18.05 27.63 -9.90
CA ASP A 10 -18.85 27.81 -11.10
C ASP A 10 -20.25 27.20 -10.91
N CYS A 11 -20.33 26.02 -10.29
CA CYS A 11 -21.61 25.40 -9.90
C CYS A 11 -22.40 26.29 -8.93
N ILE A 12 -21.74 26.86 -7.91
CA ILE A 12 -22.40 27.78 -6.96
C ILE A 12 -22.95 28.99 -7.70
N ALA A 13 -22.11 29.66 -8.51
CA ALA A 13 -22.51 30.85 -9.26
C ALA A 13 -23.67 30.56 -10.22
N PHE A 14 -23.61 29.43 -10.93
CA PHE A 14 -24.67 28.98 -11.83
C PHE A 14 -26.01 28.81 -11.11
N LEU A 15 -26.02 28.11 -9.97
CA LEU A 15 -27.25 27.86 -9.21
C LEU A 15 -27.82 29.14 -8.58
N GLN A 16 -26.95 30.02 -8.05
CA GLN A 16 -27.36 31.31 -7.50
C GLN A 16 -27.96 32.24 -8.58
N GLN A 17 -27.43 32.22 -9.80
CA GLN A 17 -28.02 32.95 -10.93
C GLN A 17 -29.45 32.51 -11.27
N HIS A 18 -29.83 31.28 -10.88
CA HIS A 18 -31.19 30.76 -11.04
C HIS A 18 -32.07 30.99 -9.79
N GLY A 19 -31.64 31.87 -8.88
CA GLY A 19 -32.43 32.26 -7.70
C GLY A 19 -32.47 31.23 -6.59
N LEU A 20 -31.57 30.23 -6.61
CA LEU A 20 -31.47 29.23 -5.56
C LEU A 20 -30.58 29.73 -4.41
N ASP A 21 -31.00 29.47 -3.17
CA ASP A 21 -30.14 29.57 -2.00
C ASP A 21 -29.30 28.28 -1.91
N VAL A 22 -27.97 28.42 -1.99
CA VAL A 22 -27.05 27.30 -2.15
C VAL A 22 -26.22 27.15 -0.89
N ARG A 23 -26.27 25.94 -0.30
CA ARG A 23 -25.35 25.50 0.75
C ARG A 23 -24.43 24.41 0.21
N THR A 24 -23.17 24.46 0.61
CA THR A 24 -22.10 23.63 0.07
C THR A 24 -21.59 22.65 1.11
N LEU A 25 -21.56 21.36 0.75
CA LEU A 25 -20.96 20.30 1.56
C LEU A 25 -19.77 19.73 0.80
N THR A 26 -18.61 19.69 1.43
CA THR A 26 -17.47 18.90 0.98
C THR A 26 -16.93 18.08 2.14
N ALA A 27 -16.21 17.01 1.86
CA ALA A 27 -15.70 16.16 2.92
C ALA A 27 -14.57 16.84 3.74
N ALA A 28 -13.76 17.72 3.14
CA ALA A 28 -12.72 18.49 3.83
C ALA A 28 -12.36 19.78 3.08
N VAL A 29 -11.84 20.76 3.80
CA VAL A 29 -11.22 22.00 3.31
C VAL A 29 -9.79 22.06 3.84
N ASP A 30 -8.85 22.47 2.99
CA ASP A 30 -7.41 22.55 3.27
C ASP A 30 -6.82 23.89 2.79
N ASP A 31 -5.50 24.05 2.92
CA ASP A 31 -4.80 25.29 2.53
C ASP A 31 -4.75 25.51 1.01
N LEU A 32 -5.03 24.48 0.21
CA LEU A 32 -5.11 24.55 -1.25
C LEU A 32 -6.52 24.86 -1.75
N SER A 33 -7.49 24.88 -0.85
CA SER A 33 -8.90 25.02 -1.18
C SER A 33 -9.22 26.45 -1.63
N ARG A 34 -9.92 26.58 -2.76
CA ARG A 34 -10.24 27.90 -3.33
C ARG A 34 -11.30 28.66 -2.53
N ILE A 35 -12.22 27.94 -1.90
CA ILE A 35 -13.32 28.50 -1.10
C ILE A 35 -13.53 27.70 0.17
N GLN A 36 -14.14 28.35 1.17
CA GLN A 36 -14.65 27.70 2.38
C GLN A 36 -16.09 27.22 2.14
N PRO A 37 -16.37 25.91 2.17
CA PRO A 37 -17.74 25.39 2.11
C PRO A 37 -18.50 25.64 3.42
N ASP A 38 -19.84 25.65 3.35
CA ASP A 38 -20.71 25.77 4.52
C ASP A 38 -20.52 24.61 5.50
N TYR A 39 -20.29 23.42 4.96
CA TYR A 39 -20.07 22.20 5.72
C TYR A 39 -18.81 21.50 5.18
N ALA A 40 -17.78 21.41 6.02
CA ALA A 40 -16.56 20.66 5.75
C ALA A 40 -15.81 20.35 7.04
N ILE A 41 -14.99 19.29 7.03
CA ILE A 41 -13.95 19.10 8.04
C ILE A 41 -12.82 20.09 7.73
N ASP A 42 -12.46 20.92 8.71
CA ASP A 42 -11.30 21.81 8.60
C ASP A 42 -10.01 20.98 8.77
N ALA A 43 -9.29 20.83 7.67
CA ALA A 43 -8.04 20.08 7.59
C ALA A 43 -6.85 21.00 7.25
N ARG A 44 -6.97 22.32 7.40
CA ARG A 44 -5.84 23.24 7.20
C ARG A 44 -4.71 22.92 8.16
N GLY A 45 -3.47 22.98 7.66
CA GLY A 45 -2.29 22.48 8.38
C GLY A 45 -2.17 20.95 8.48
N TYR A 46 -3.12 20.19 7.93
CA TYR A 46 -3.08 18.74 7.81
C TYR A 46 -3.19 18.31 6.35
N PHE A 47 -2.77 17.10 6.04
CA PHE A 47 -2.99 16.49 4.73
C PHE A 47 -4.28 15.67 4.78
N ALA A 48 -5.36 16.19 4.22
CA ALA A 48 -6.58 15.42 4.02
C ALA A 48 -6.36 14.46 2.86
N LEU A 49 -6.51 13.16 3.11
CA LEU A 49 -6.47 12.16 2.06
C LEU A 49 -7.68 11.25 2.18
N PHE A 50 -8.40 11.09 1.07
CA PHE A 50 -9.47 10.12 1.03
C PHE A 50 -8.95 8.72 0.71
N PRO A 51 -9.64 7.66 1.17
CA PRO A 51 -9.27 6.28 0.85
C PRO A 51 -9.17 5.97 -0.65
N TRP A 52 -9.85 6.75 -1.50
CA TRP A 52 -9.77 6.62 -2.96
C TRP A 52 -8.62 7.41 -3.60
N GLU A 53 -7.87 8.22 -2.85
CA GLU A 53 -6.71 8.98 -3.34
C GLU A 53 -5.38 8.30 -3.02
N ARG A 54 -5.38 7.06 -2.54
CA ARG A 54 -4.17 6.29 -2.18
C ARG A 54 -3.14 6.20 -3.31
N GLN A 55 -3.55 6.28 -4.56
CA GLN A 55 -2.69 6.31 -5.74
C GLN A 55 -1.78 7.54 -5.75
N ALA A 56 -2.19 8.65 -5.12
CA ALA A 56 -1.43 9.89 -5.04
C ALA A 56 -0.07 9.74 -4.36
N TYR A 57 0.13 8.67 -3.57
CA TYR A 57 1.43 8.36 -2.97
C TYR A 57 2.43 7.75 -3.96
N THR A 58 1.95 7.18 -5.06
CA THR A 58 2.81 6.52 -6.04
C THR A 58 3.59 7.54 -6.86
N GLU A 59 4.83 7.19 -7.19
CA GLU A 59 5.70 8.04 -8.03
C GLU A 59 5.06 8.26 -9.41
N ARG A 60 4.56 7.20 -10.05
CA ARG A 60 3.89 7.28 -11.36
C ARG A 60 2.69 8.23 -11.35
N TYR A 61 1.83 8.19 -10.33
CA TYR A 61 0.70 9.13 -10.25
C TYR A 61 1.18 10.58 -10.20
N ARG A 62 2.19 10.87 -9.37
CA ARG A 62 2.73 12.23 -9.22
C ARG A 62 3.40 12.73 -10.49
N GLU A 63 4.16 11.88 -11.16
CA GLU A 63 4.76 12.20 -12.47
C GLU A 63 3.70 12.45 -13.53
N ASP A 64 2.69 11.58 -13.62
CA ASP A 64 1.58 11.75 -14.57
C ASP A 64 0.84 13.06 -14.29
N TRP A 65 0.56 13.35 -13.02
CA TRP A 65 -0.09 14.59 -12.58
C TRP A 65 0.73 15.83 -12.97
N GLU A 66 2.03 15.84 -12.71
CA GLU A 66 2.93 16.94 -13.11
C GLU A 66 2.93 17.15 -14.64
N ARG A 67 2.92 16.06 -15.42
CA ARG A 67 2.82 16.14 -16.89
C ARG A 67 1.46 16.68 -17.34
N VAL A 68 0.37 16.27 -16.70
CA VAL A 68 -0.97 16.80 -17.00
C VAL A 68 -1.04 18.28 -16.67
N GLU A 69 -0.51 18.70 -15.52
CA GLU A 69 -0.51 20.10 -15.08
C GLU A 69 0.35 20.98 -16.01
N ALA A 70 1.54 20.51 -16.40
CA ALA A 70 2.40 21.21 -17.37
C ALA A 70 1.79 21.23 -18.78
N GLY A 71 1.15 20.14 -19.22
CA GLY A 71 0.50 20.01 -20.52
C GLY A 71 -0.83 20.76 -20.63
N ALA A 72 -1.59 20.88 -19.54
CA ALA A 72 -2.79 21.72 -19.48
C ALA A 72 -2.46 23.21 -19.65
N ALA A 73 -1.23 23.63 -19.30
CA ALA A 73 -0.73 24.96 -19.59
C ALA A 73 -0.34 25.18 -21.08
N GLN A 74 -0.22 24.11 -21.87
CA GLN A 74 0.17 24.14 -23.28
C GLN A 74 -0.90 23.45 -24.14
N ALA A 75 -1.88 24.23 -24.60
CA ALA A 75 -3.00 23.75 -25.42
C ALA A 75 -2.54 22.90 -26.62
N GLY A 76 -2.90 21.62 -26.64
CA GLY A 76 -2.68 20.75 -27.81
C GLY A 76 -3.05 19.28 -27.64
N ALA A 77 -2.72 18.65 -26.51
CA ALA A 77 -3.18 17.32 -26.08
C ALA A 77 -2.50 17.01 -24.74
N ALA A 78 -3.04 17.51 -23.63
CA ALA A 78 -2.53 17.09 -22.33
C ALA A 78 -2.79 15.58 -22.18
N PRO A 79 -1.78 14.76 -21.80
CA PRO A 79 -2.02 13.36 -21.48
C PRO A 79 -3.08 13.28 -20.38
N ALA A 80 -4.06 12.39 -20.53
CA ALA A 80 -5.02 12.14 -19.47
C ALA A 80 -4.35 11.36 -18.33
N MET A 81 -4.83 11.57 -17.10
CA MET A 81 -4.52 10.65 -16.00
C MET A 81 -4.97 9.25 -16.40
N ALA A 82 -4.18 8.23 -16.06
CA ALA A 82 -4.57 6.84 -16.24
C ALA A 82 -5.67 6.47 -15.22
N ASP A 83 -6.29 5.29 -15.40
CA ASP A 83 -7.24 4.81 -14.43
C ASP A 83 -6.57 4.50 -13.09
N ASP A 84 -7.29 4.75 -12.00
CA ASP A 84 -6.86 4.53 -10.62
C ASP A 84 -6.20 3.16 -10.34
N HIS A 85 -6.63 2.11 -11.03
CA HIS A 85 -6.09 0.77 -10.84
C HIS A 85 -4.72 0.58 -11.53
N GLU A 86 -4.37 1.42 -12.48
CA GLU A 86 -3.07 1.40 -13.16
C GLU A 86 -1.92 1.93 -12.28
N TYR A 87 -2.26 2.74 -11.28
CA TYR A 87 -1.32 3.22 -10.28
C TYR A 87 -1.18 2.26 -9.09
N ALA A 88 -1.77 1.06 -9.14
CA ALA A 88 -1.59 0.07 -8.10
C ALA A 88 -0.13 -0.42 -8.05
N THR A 89 0.47 -0.32 -6.87
CA THR A 89 1.81 -0.81 -6.51
C THR A 89 1.67 -1.70 -5.29
N TYR A 90 2.34 -2.85 -5.34
CA TYR A 90 2.21 -3.90 -4.33
C TYR A 90 3.52 -4.06 -3.56
N ALA A 91 3.37 -4.31 -2.26
CA ALA A 91 4.34 -5.08 -1.51
C ALA A 91 3.72 -6.44 -1.16
N ILE A 92 4.58 -7.44 -0.96
CA ILE A 92 4.17 -8.78 -0.53
C ILE A 92 5.06 -9.26 0.61
N ASP A 93 4.51 -10.09 1.48
CA ASP A 93 5.34 -10.97 2.31
C ASP A 93 6.05 -12.02 1.45
N LEU A 94 7.06 -12.67 2.01
CA LEU A 94 7.80 -13.74 1.38
C LEU A 94 7.20 -15.11 1.74
N ASP A 95 7.28 -15.45 3.03
CA ASP A 95 6.86 -16.73 3.58
C ASP A 95 5.31 -16.81 3.61
N GLY A 96 4.77 -17.93 3.17
CA GLY A 96 3.32 -18.12 2.96
C GLY A 96 2.75 -17.42 1.71
N ILE A 97 3.53 -16.59 1.01
CA ILE A 97 3.12 -15.93 -0.25
C ILE A 97 3.82 -16.52 -1.47
N LEU A 98 5.16 -16.46 -1.50
CA LEU A 98 5.94 -17.00 -2.61
C LEU A 98 6.30 -18.47 -2.38
N LEU A 99 6.49 -18.87 -1.13
CA LEU A 99 6.88 -20.22 -0.73
C LEU A 99 6.24 -20.61 0.61
N PRO A 100 6.19 -21.89 0.97
CA PRO A 100 5.73 -22.33 2.29
C PRO A 100 6.55 -21.71 3.42
N ASP A 101 5.95 -21.60 4.60
CA ASP A 101 6.66 -21.21 5.81
C ASP A 101 7.22 -22.45 6.53
N VAL A 102 8.38 -22.30 7.18
CA VAL A 102 8.96 -23.35 8.03
C VAL A 102 8.42 -23.15 9.46
N PRO A 103 7.83 -24.18 10.10
CA PRO A 103 7.29 -24.03 11.45
C PRO A 103 8.34 -23.56 12.46
N LEU A 104 7.97 -22.62 13.34
CA LEU A 104 8.87 -22.06 14.37
C LEU A 104 9.57 -23.14 15.23
N ALA A 105 8.84 -24.21 15.58
CA ALA A 105 9.38 -25.32 16.36
C ALA A 105 10.62 -25.98 15.71
N ARG A 106 10.75 -25.95 14.38
CA ARG A 106 11.93 -26.46 13.68
C ARG A 106 13.19 -25.65 13.96
N TYR A 107 13.04 -24.33 14.09
CA TYR A 107 14.16 -23.44 14.40
C TYR A 107 14.66 -23.63 15.84
N ASP A 108 13.75 -23.91 16.77
CA ASP A 108 14.08 -24.22 18.17
C ASP A 108 14.76 -25.60 18.32
N GLU A 109 14.34 -26.58 17.51
CA GLU A 109 14.91 -27.93 17.48
C GLU A 109 16.33 -27.95 16.89
N ASP A 110 16.50 -27.43 15.69
CA ASP A 110 17.78 -27.37 14.98
C ASP A 110 17.77 -26.22 13.96
N LEU A 111 18.37 -25.10 14.36
CA LEU A 111 18.48 -23.91 13.53
C LEU A 111 19.17 -24.20 12.18
N ALA A 112 20.24 -25.00 12.16
CA ALA A 112 20.97 -25.23 10.92
C ALA A 112 20.15 -26.07 9.93
N ALA A 113 19.45 -27.09 10.43
CA ALA A 113 18.55 -27.91 9.63
C ALA A 113 17.33 -27.11 9.13
N ALA A 114 16.69 -26.32 9.99
CA ALA A 114 15.55 -25.48 9.61
C ALA A 114 15.92 -24.45 8.54
N LEU A 115 17.11 -23.85 8.67
CA LEU A 115 17.64 -22.95 7.65
C LEU A 115 17.88 -23.69 6.33
N ALA A 116 18.49 -24.88 6.35
CA ALA A 116 18.70 -25.68 5.13
C ALA A 116 17.39 -26.12 4.46
N GLU A 117 16.38 -26.50 5.25
CA GLU A 117 15.02 -26.80 4.78
C GLU A 117 14.43 -25.59 4.07
N ARG A 118 14.50 -24.41 4.69
CA ARG A 118 14.00 -23.15 4.11
C ARG A 118 14.65 -22.82 2.76
N ASP A 119 15.95 -23.04 2.61
CA ASP A 119 16.68 -22.78 1.35
C ASP A 119 16.30 -23.76 0.22
N ALA A 120 15.74 -24.92 0.57
CA ALA A 120 15.34 -25.96 -0.36
C ALA A 120 13.86 -25.88 -0.78
N LEU A 121 13.06 -25.06 -0.09
CA LEU A 121 11.65 -24.86 -0.42
C LEU A 121 11.48 -24.33 -1.84
N LEU A 122 10.47 -24.85 -2.53
CA LEU A 122 10.09 -24.40 -3.86
C LEU A 122 9.01 -23.32 -3.78
N PRO A 123 8.92 -22.43 -4.77
CA PRO A 123 7.80 -21.51 -4.88
C PRO A 123 6.46 -22.26 -4.99
N PHE A 124 5.37 -21.64 -4.54
CA PHE A 124 4.04 -22.14 -4.83
C PHE A 124 3.76 -22.13 -6.34
N GLU A 125 3.05 -23.14 -6.83
CA GLU A 125 2.57 -23.17 -8.22
C GLU A 125 1.52 -22.10 -8.50
N VAL A 126 0.74 -21.76 -7.49
CA VAL A 126 -0.29 -20.72 -7.54
C VAL A 126 0.08 -19.61 -6.58
N LEU A 127 0.36 -18.44 -7.15
CA LEU A 127 0.66 -17.22 -6.43
C LEU A 127 -0.61 -16.35 -6.33
N PRO A 128 -0.63 -15.32 -5.47
CA PRO A 128 -1.73 -14.36 -5.47
C PRO A 128 -1.96 -13.82 -6.88
N GLY A 129 -3.21 -13.70 -7.31
CA GLY A 129 -3.60 -13.27 -8.66
C GLY A 129 -3.32 -11.80 -8.99
N ILE A 130 -2.25 -11.24 -8.43
CA ILE A 130 -1.72 -9.90 -8.70
C ILE A 130 -0.68 -9.98 -9.82
N ASP A 131 -0.56 -8.89 -10.57
CA ASP A 131 0.53 -8.74 -11.52
C ASP A 131 1.86 -8.56 -10.76
N LEU A 132 2.71 -9.60 -10.76
CA LEU A 132 4.00 -9.57 -10.08
C LEU A 132 4.94 -8.49 -10.63
N GLN A 133 4.74 -8.01 -11.87
CA GLN A 133 5.52 -6.87 -12.38
C GLN A 133 5.21 -5.56 -11.64
N ARG A 134 4.07 -5.50 -10.93
CA ARG A 134 3.66 -4.36 -10.09
C ARG A 134 4.07 -4.52 -8.62
N VAL A 135 4.71 -5.63 -8.27
CA VAL A 135 5.29 -5.83 -6.94
C VAL A 135 6.63 -5.11 -6.91
N ARG A 136 6.69 -4.01 -6.14
CA ARG A 136 7.91 -3.22 -5.96
C ARG A 136 8.87 -3.90 -4.99
N THR A 137 8.29 -4.46 -3.93
CA THR A 137 9.05 -4.84 -2.73
C THR A 137 8.51 -6.11 -2.10
N ILE A 138 9.41 -7.00 -1.71
CA ILE A 138 9.18 -8.10 -0.77
C ILE A 138 9.57 -7.60 0.62
N ILE A 139 8.66 -7.73 1.59
CA ILE A 139 8.85 -7.28 2.97
C ILE A 139 8.62 -8.47 3.90
N THR A 140 9.70 -9.01 4.46
CA THR A 140 9.68 -10.29 5.20
C THR A 140 10.06 -10.13 6.67
N GLY A 141 9.51 -11.01 7.52
CA GLY A 141 9.90 -11.14 8.92
C GLY A 141 11.29 -11.77 9.14
N ARG A 142 11.89 -12.37 8.09
CA ARG A 142 13.24 -12.94 8.15
C ARG A 142 14.26 -11.89 8.59
N PRO A 143 15.24 -12.25 9.44
CA PRO A 143 16.25 -11.32 9.94
C PRO A 143 17.28 -10.95 8.86
N GLU A 144 17.82 -9.74 8.92
CA GLU A 144 18.90 -9.25 8.02
C GLU A 144 20.12 -10.18 7.94
N LEU A 145 20.42 -10.95 9.00
CA LEU A 145 21.50 -11.94 9.00
C LEU A 145 21.34 -12.99 7.88
N ASP A 146 20.09 -13.26 7.47
CA ASP A 146 19.73 -14.23 6.44
C ASP A 146 19.69 -13.63 5.02
N ARG A 147 20.10 -12.37 4.84
CA ARG A 147 19.98 -11.64 3.57
C ARG A 147 20.58 -12.38 2.39
N ALA A 148 21.86 -12.77 2.48
CA ALA A 148 22.56 -13.41 1.37
C ALA A 148 21.86 -14.69 0.89
N ARG A 149 21.27 -15.45 1.82
CA ARG A 149 20.56 -16.70 1.53
C ARG A 149 19.20 -16.44 0.90
N THR A 150 18.49 -15.46 1.44
CA THR A 150 17.18 -15.04 0.92
C THR A 150 17.32 -14.47 -0.50
N GLU A 151 18.31 -13.61 -0.75
CA GLU A 151 18.59 -13.06 -2.09
C GLU A 151 18.98 -14.15 -3.08
N ALA A 152 19.80 -15.13 -2.66
CA ALA A 152 20.16 -16.27 -3.50
C ALA A 152 18.94 -17.12 -3.90
N TRP A 153 18.01 -17.35 -2.96
CA TRP A 153 16.75 -18.05 -3.24
C TRP A 153 15.88 -17.25 -4.23
N LEU A 154 15.69 -15.95 -3.99
CA LEU A 154 14.90 -15.08 -4.87
C LEU A 154 15.48 -15.04 -6.30
N ALA A 155 16.80 -14.92 -6.43
CA ALA A 155 17.47 -14.93 -7.73
C ALA A 155 17.28 -16.27 -8.45
N ARG A 156 17.44 -17.39 -7.75
CA ARG A 156 17.27 -18.75 -8.30
C ARG A 156 15.86 -18.98 -8.87
N HIS A 157 14.85 -18.40 -8.23
CA HIS A 157 13.44 -18.61 -8.59
C HIS A 157 12.81 -17.46 -9.39
N GLY A 158 13.61 -16.50 -9.87
CA GLY A 158 13.15 -15.43 -10.78
C GLY A 158 12.56 -14.19 -10.10
N PHE A 159 12.61 -14.10 -8.78
CA PHE A 159 12.10 -12.98 -7.99
C PHE A 159 13.15 -11.93 -7.61
N GLY A 160 14.42 -12.13 -8.01
CA GLY A 160 15.55 -11.26 -7.65
C GLY A 160 15.49 -9.81 -8.17
N HIS A 161 14.49 -9.47 -9.00
CA HIS A 161 14.27 -8.11 -9.48
C HIS A 161 13.48 -7.23 -8.50
N MET A 162 12.83 -7.85 -7.50
CA MET A 162 12.05 -7.14 -6.48
C MET A 162 12.98 -6.63 -5.37
N GLN A 163 12.70 -5.44 -4.82
CA GLN A 163 13.43 -4.95 -3.66
C GLN A 163 13.16 -5.83 -2.44
N LEU A 164 14.20 -6.20 -1.69
CA LEU A 164 14.05 -7.00 -0.47
C LEU A 164 14.27 -6.16 0.80
N VAL A 165 13.22 -6.03 1.61
CA VAL A 165 13.26 -5.43 2.94
C VAL A 165 13.12 -6.54 3.98
N MET A 166 14.10 -6.65 4.87
CA MET A 166 14.15 -7.67 5.93
C MET A 166 14.13 -7.02 7.31
N ARG A 167 13.81 -7.80 8.32
CA ARG A 167 13.74 -7.34 9.71
C ARG A 167 15.15 -7.04 10.25
N SER A 168 15.39 -5.78 10.61
CA SER A 168 16.63 -5.40 11.30
C SER A 168 16.57 -5.86 12.78
N PRO A 169 17.61 -6.55 13.29
CA PRO A 169 17.65 -6.98 14.68
C PRO A 169 17.44 -5.82 15.67
N GLY A 170 16.62 -6.03 16.70
CA GLY A 170 16.41 -5.07 17.79
C GLY A 170 15.52 -3.85 17.47
N THR A 171 15.02 -3.71 16.24
CA THR A 171 14.08 -2.62 15.89
C THR A 171 12.63 -2.93 16.26
N HIS A 172 12.25 -4.20 16.19
CA HIS A 172 10.94 -4.73 16.53
C HIS A 172 11.12 -6.05 17.26
N ASP A 173 10.21 -6.37 18.17
CA ASP A 173 10.22 -7.68 18.82
C ASP A 173 9.85 -8.80 17.83
N GLU A 174 9.96 -10.05 18.27
CA GLU A 174 9.67 -11.23 17.45
C GLU A 174 8.17 -11.59 17.46
N SER A 175 7.33 -10.75 18.06
CA SER A 175 5.89 -10.98 18.12
C SER A 175 5.24 -10.71 16.76
N ALA A 176 4.01 -11.21 16.58
CA ALA A 176 3.19 -10.85 15.42
C ALA A 176 2.98 -9.33 15.31
N ALA A 177 2.92 -8.61 16.45
CA ALA A 177 2.81 -7.15 16.44
C ALA A 177 4.08 -6.45 15.99
N GLY A 178 5.25 -6.94 16.41
CA GLY A 178 6.55 -6.45 15.95
C GLY A 178 6.77 -6.70 14.46
N ALA A 179 6.44 -7.89 13.98
CA ALA A 179 6.50 -8.25 12.56
C ALA A 179 5.55 -7.38 11.72
N ALA A 180 4.29 -7.22 12.16
CA ALA A 180 3.32 -6.34 11.51
C ALA A 180 3.78 -4.88 11.48
N ALA A 181 4.37 -4.38 12.57
CA ALA A 181 4.89 -3.01 12.63
C ALA A 181 6.08 -2.78 11.69
N HIS A 182 7.01 -3.72 11.62
CA HIS A 182 8.09 -3.70 10.64
C HIS A 182 7.53 -3.62 9.21
N LYS A 183 6.58 -4.52 8.88
CA LYS A 183 5.99 -4.63 7.55
C LYS A 183 5.20 -3.37 7.17
N ALA A 184 4.33 -2.88 8.06
CA ALA A 184 3.55 -1.67 7.85
C ALA A 184 4.46 -0.44 7.63
N ALA A 185 5.47 -0.25 8.48
CA ALA A 185 6.41 0.86 8.35
C ALA A 185 7.21 0.79 7.04
N ALA A 186 7.63 -0.40 6.62
CA ALA A 186 8.33 -0.60 5.37
C ALA A 186 7.41 -0.36 4.14
N ALA A 187 6.16 -0.83 4.18
CA ALA A 187 5.18 -0.59 3.13
C ALA A 187 4.90 0.92 2.95
N LEU A 188 4.70 1.65 4.05
CA LEU A 188 4.50 3.09 4.04
C LEU A 188 5.72 3.84 3.46
N ARG A 189 6.94 3.47 3.87
CA ARG A 189 8.17 4.04 3.29
C ARG A 189 8.32 3.73 1.80
N GLY A 190 7.88 2.54 1.37
CA GLY A 190 7.91 2.11 -0.02
C GLY A 190 6.85 2.79 -0.91
N GLY A 191 5.91 3.52 -0.31
CA GLY A 191 4.83 4.21 -1.05
C GLY A 191 3.92 3.24 -1.81
N VAL A 192 3.74 2.01 -1.31
CA VAL A 192 2.87 1.01 -1.95
C VAL A 192 1.41 1.25 -1.56
N THR A 193 0.50 0.85 -2.45
CA THR A 193 -0.95 1.01 -2.25
C THR A 193 -1.62 -0.26 -1.74
N HIS A 194 -0.94 -1.40 -1.89
CA HIS A 194 -1.42 -2.72 -1.48
C HIS A 194 -0.32 -3.50 -0.78
N PHE A 195 -0.73 -4.34 0.18
CA PHE A 195 0.16 -5.29 0.85
C PHE A 195 -0.50 -6.66 0.90
N VAL A 196 0.19 -7.70 0.46
CA VAL A 196 -0.30 -9.08 0.54
C VAL A 196 0.42 -9.81 1.68
N GLU A 197 -0.34 -10.29 2.65
CA GLU A 197 0.13 -10.93 3.87
C GLU A 197 -0.44 -12.35 3.98
N SER A 198 0.36 -13.30 4.47
CA SER A 198 -0.05 -14.70 4.59
C SER A 198 -0.66 -15.00 5.96
N ASP A 199 -0.20 -14.32 7.01
CA ASP A 199 -0.70 -14.47 8.36
C ASP A 199 -1.91 -13.53 8.65
N PRO A 200 -3.09 -14.06 9.03
CA PRO A 200 -4.29 -13.26 9.22
C PRO A 200 -4.17 -12.25 10.39
N VAL A 201 -3.38 -12.58 11.43
CA VAL A 201 -3.18 -11.70 12.57
C VAL A 201 -2.28 -10.53 12.17
N GLN A 202 -1.18 -10.79 11.47
CA GLN A 202 -0.33 -9.73 10.92
C GLN A 202 -1.09 -8.88 9.92
N ALA A 203 -1.93 -9.47 9.06
CA ALA A 203 -2.74 -8.73 8.09
C ALA A 203 -3.68 -7.72 8.80
N LEU A 204 -4.35 -8.16 9.87
CA LEU A 204 -5.19 -7.29 10.70
C LEU A 204 -4.37 -6.17 11.35
N LEU A 205 -3.23 -6.50 11.94
CA LEU A 205 -2.36 -5.53 12.62
C LEU A 205 -1.75 -4.51 11.65
N ILE A 206 -1.34 -4.94 10.45
CA ILE A 206 -0.87 -4.04 9.39
C ILE A 206 -2.00 -3.10 8.97
N ALA A 207 -3.23 -3.61 8.80
CA ALA A 207 -4.38 -2.79 8.42
C ALA A 207 -4.73 -1.74 9.49
N GLN A 208 -4.51 -2.03 10.77
CA GLN A 208 -4.67 -1.04 11.85
C GLN A 208 -3.61 0.06 11.79
N GLN A 209 -2.36 -0.32 11.52
CA GLN A 209 -1.22 0.61 11.54
C GLN A 209 -1.11 1.47 10.27
N ALA A 210 -1.57 0.94 9.13
CA ALA A 210 -1.58 1.60 7.83
C ALA A 210 -3.01 1.63 7.26
N PRO A 211 -3.93 2.44 7.79
CA PRO A 211 -5.37 2.38 7.46
C PRO A 211 -5.72 2.77 6.01
N LEU A 212 -4.76 3.31 5.27
CA LEU A 212 -4.90 3.66 3.85
C LEU A 212 -4.33 2.60 2.91
N LEU A 213 -3.58 1.63 3.45
CA LEU A 213 -3.03 0.49 2.72
C LEU A 213 -4.13 -0.53 2.51
N ARG A 214 -4.30 -1.02 1.26
CA ARG A 214 -5.17 -2.17 1.02
C ARG A 214 -4.42 -3.44 1.39
N VAL A 215 -4.69 -3.95 2.58
CA VAL A 215 -4.11 -5.20 3.06
C VAL A 215 -4.96 -6.37 2.58
N ILE A 216 -4.32 -7.32 1.93
CA ILE A 216 -4.94 -8.55 1.43
C ILE A 216 -4.35 -9.69 2.22
N TRP A 217 -5.19 -10.42 2.96
CA TRP A 217 -4.80 -11.71 3.49
C TRP A 217 -4.92 -12.75 2.37
N TRP A 218 -3.80 -13.40 2.03
CA TRP A 218 -3.75 -14.48 1.07
C TRP A 218 -3.57 -15.81 1.80
N ASP A 219 -4.50 -16.73 1.57
CA ASP A 219 -4.40 -18.09 2.05
C ASP A 219 -3.98 -19.01 0.91
N ALA A 220 -2.72 -19.45 0.93
CA ALA A 220 -2.15 -20.33 -0.09
C ALA A 220 -2.81 -21.73 -0.11
N LEU A 221 -3.42 -22.18 1.00
CA LEU A 221 -4.09 -23.48 1.05
C LEU A 221 -5.40 -23.46 0.28
N THR A 222 -6.19 -22.39 0.45
CA THR A 222 -7.46 -22.22 -0.26
C THR A 222 -7.30 -21.48 -1.59
N GLN A 223 -6.13 -20.89 -1.85
CA GLN A 223 -5.83 -20.05 -3.00
C GLN A 223 -6.79 -18.86 -3.10
N THR A 224 -7.13 -18.28 -1.94
CA THR A 224 -8.06 -17.15 -1.86
C THR A 224 -7.43 -15.93 -1.21
N GLY A 225 -7.84 -14.76 -1.69
CA GLY A 225 -7.46 -13.47 -1.13
C GLY A 225 -8.66 -12.77 -0.52
N MET A 226 -8.49 -12.21 0.68
CA MET A 226 -9.51 -11.43 1.39
C MET A 226 -8.98 -10.04 1.70
N LEU A 227 -9.76 -9.01 1.39
CA LEU A 227 -9.42 -7.65 1.82
C LEU A 227 -9.63 -7.54 3.33
N VAL A 228 -8.58 -7.14 4.04
CA VAL A 228 -8.60 -6.94 5.49
C VAL A 228 -8.67 -5.46 5.80
N GLY A 229 -9.66 -5.08 6.60
CA GLY A 229 -9.79 -3.74 7.16
C GLY A 229 -9.92 -3.85 8.67
N ALA A 230 -9.22 -2.99 9.39
CA ALA A 230 -9.28 -2.96 10.84
C ALA A 230 -9.42 -1.51 11.31
N ARG A 231 -10.54 -1.22 11.97
CA ARG A 231 -10.81 0.07 12.60
C ARG A 231 -11.20 -0.18 14.05
N ALA A 232 -10.56 0.56 14.95
CA ALA A 232 -11.00 0.59 16.33
C ALA A 232 -12.42 1.16 16.38
N TRP A 233 -13.29 0.52 17.15
CA TRP A 233 -14.59 1.08 17.50
C TRP A 233 -14.47 1.67 18.90
N THR A 234 -14.57 2.99 19.00
CA THR A 234 -14.55 3.76 20.25
C THR A 234 -15.73 4.71 20.29
#